data_AF-A0A8K0IF79-F1
#
_entry.id   AF-A0A8K0IF79-F1
#
_cell.length_a   1.000
_cell.length_b   1.000
_cell.length_c   1.000
_cell.angle_alpha   90.00
_cell.angle_beta   90.00
_cell.angle_gamma   90.00
#
_symmetry.space_group_name_H-M   'P 1'
#
loop_
_entity.id
_entity.type
_entity.pdbx_description
1 polymer ?
#
loop_
_entity_poly.entity_id
_entity_poly.type
_entity_poly.pdbx_seq_one_letter_code
_entity_poly.pdbx_strand_id
1 'polypeptide(L)'
;MEQLVATVSPRIRLVLDTVAIISYELNDAEYEENEVDDPWVQKLLHSVATNTVWLQPAMTSNNYDSFVHLMIDFIVKRLEVIMMQKRFSQLGGLQLDREVRALVNHFSEMSLRPVRDKFARLSQMTTILNFEMVSEILDFWGENAGHMTWLLTPAEVRRVLGLRIDFRPEAIAALRL
;
A
#
# COMPACT_ATOMS: atom_id res chain seq x y z
N MET A 1 -18.77 -16.31 -2.42
CA MET A 1 -17.75 -15.49 -1.73
C MET A 1 -17.67 -14.09 -2.31
N GLU A 2 -17.48 -13.92 -3.62
CA GLU A 2 -17.40 -12.59 -4.26
C GLU A 2 -18.63 -11.72 -4.03
N GLN A 3 -19.84 -12.27 -4.08
CA GLN A 3 -21.07 -11.52 -3.77
C GLN A 3 -21.10 -10.99 -2.33
N LEU A 4 -20.55 -11.73 -1.35
CA LEU A 4 -20.44 -11.29 0.04
C LEU A 4 -19.42 -10.14 0.17
N VAL A 5 -18.33 -10.20 -0.58
CA VAL A 5 -17.36 -9.09 -0.66
C VAL A 5 -18.02 -7.86 -1.28
N ALA A 6 -18.87 -8.03 -2.29
CA ALA A 6 -19.59 -6.92 -2.92
C ALA A 6 -20.59 -6.23 -1.98
N THR A 7 -21.10 -6.91 -0.94
CA THR A 7 -21.99 -6.28 0.06
C THR A 7 -21.21 -5.56 1.17
N VAL A 8 -20.00 -6.03 1.50
CA VAL A 8 -19.15 -5.45 2.56
C VAL A 8 -18.27 -4.31 2.04
N SER A 9 -17.69 -4.48 0.85
CA SER A 9 -16.71 -3.56 0.26
C SER A 9 -17.19 -2.10 0.12
N PRO A 10 -18.48 -1.76 -0.12
CA PRO A 10 -18.92 -0.36 -0.19
C PRO A 10 -18.69 0.41 1.11
N ARG A 11 -18.82 -0.23 2.28
CA ARG A 11 -18.62 0.42 3.58
C ARG A 11 -17.14 0.73 3.84
N ILE A 12 -16.27 -0.18 3.42
CA ILE A 12 -14.82 0.00 3.50
C ILE A 12 -14.34 1.02 2.47
N ARG A 13 -14.97 1.03 1.28
CA ARG A 13 -14.69 2.00 0.22
C ARG A 13 -14.83 3.44 0.69
N LEU A 14 -15.83 3.74 1.53
CA LEU A 14 -16.02 5.10 2.06
C LEU A 14 -14.78 5.59 2.81
N VAL A 15 -14.12 4.72 3.58
CA VAL A 15 -12.88 5.06 4.30
C VAL A 15 -11.69 5.10 3.33
N LEU A 16 -11.61 4.18 2.38
CA LEU A 16 -10.55 4.21 1.35
C LEU A 16 -10.60 5.49 0.51
N ASP A 17 -11.79 5.99 0.20
CA ASP A 17 -11.95 7.19 -0.61
C ASP A 17 -11.52 8.46 0.16
N THR A 18 -11.49 8.46 1.50
CA THR A 18 -10.89 9.56 2.27
C THR A 18 -9.36 9.59 2.15
N VAL A 19 -8.71 8.47 1.82
CA VAL A 19 -7.26 8.46 1.58
C VAL A 19 -6.89 9.36 0.40
N ALA A 20 -7.81 9.57 -0.55
CA ALA A 20 -7.59 10.43 -1.71
C ALA A 20 -7.34 11.90 -1.37
N ILE A 21 -7.73 12.39 -0.18
CA ILE A 21 -7.50 13.78 0.24
C ILE A 21 -6.31 13.97 1.19
N ILE A 22 -5.68 12.89 1.65
CA ILE A 22 -4.53 12.95 2.57
C ILE A 22 -3.25 13.32 1.82
N SER A 23 -2.47 14.25 2.37
CA SER A 23 -1.17 14.65 1.80
C SER A 23 -0.07 13.66 2.18
N TYR A 24 0.87 13.43 1.26
CA TYR A 24 2.17 12.80 1.55
C TYR A 24 3.34 13.73 1.20
N GLU A 25 3.05 15.00 0.90
CA GLU A 25 4.03 16.08 0.85
C GLU A 25 4.12 16.63 2.27
N LEU A 26 4.93 15.98 3.12
CA LEU A 26 4.99 16.21 4.56
C LEU A 26 6.28 16.95 4.91
N ASN A 27 6.17 17.86 5.87
CA ASN A 27 7.30 18.37 6.64
C ASN A 27 7.48 17.59 7.96
N ASP A 28 8.54 17.90 8.71
CA ASP A 28 8.85 17.21 9.97
C ASP A 28 7.71 17.30 11.00
N ALA A 29 7.09 18.47 11.18
CA ALA A 29 6.02 18.65 12.15
C ALA A 29 4.76 17.85 11.78
N GLU A 30 4.40 17.82 10.49
CA GLU A 30 3.27 17.02 9.99
C GLU A 30 3.55 15.52 10.11
N TYR A 31 4.79 15.09 9.87
CA TYR A 31 5.20 13.70 10.04
C TYR A 31 5.13 13.27 11.51
N GLU A 32 5.63 14.10 12.43
CA GLU A 32 5.55 13.88 13.88
C GLU A 32 4.09 13.80 14.37
N GLU A 33 3.22 14.71 13.90
CA GLU A 33 1.79 14.67 14.22
C GLU A 33 1.15 13.35 13.76
N ASN A 34 1.45 12.92 12.54
CA ASN A 34 0.95 11.66 11.99
C ASN A 34 1.52 10.42 12.68
N GLU A 35 2.62 10.51 13.44
CA GLU A 35 3.09 9.40 14.28
C GLU A 35 2.20 9.19 15.50
N VAL A 36 1.58 10.25 16.00
CA VAL A 36 0.68 10.21 17.15
C VAL A 36 -0.75 9.87 16.72
N ASP A 37 -1.25 10.50 15.66
CA ASP A 37 -2.60 10.27 15.12
C ASP A 37 -2.54 9.99 13.61
N ASP A 38 -2.47 8.72 13.25
CA ASP A 38 -2.42 8.31 11.86
C ASP A 38 -3.70 8.74 11.11
N PRO A 39 -3.58 9.39 9.93
CA PRO A 39 -4.70 10.05 9.32
C PRO A 39 -5.76 9.08 8.75
N TRP A 40 -5.40 7.82 8.43
CA TRP A 40 -6.35 6.87 7.81
C TRP A 40 -6.19 5.39 8.14
N VAL A 41 -4.98 4.87 8.36
CA VAL A 41 -4.74 3.42 8.41
C VAL A 41 -5.50 2.80 9.56
N GLN A 42 -5.48 3.41 10.75
CA GLN A 42 -6.20 2.92 11.92
C GLN A 42 -7.71 2.94 11.71
N LYS A 43 -8.23 3.99 11.05
CA LYS A 43 -9.65 4.09 10.68
C LYS A 43 -10.04 2.99 9.68
N LEU A 44 -9.17 2.68 8.72
CA LEU A 44 -9.42 1.59 7.77
C LEU A 44 -9.41 0.23 8.47
N LEU A 45 -8.41 -0.06 9.30
CA LEU A 45 -8.31 -1.32 10.05
C LEU A 45 -9.53 -1.52 10.94
N HIS A 46 -9.96 -0.47 11.65
CA HIS A 46 -11.17 -0.50 12.45
C HIS A 46 -12.44 -0.76 11.61
N SER A 47 -12.54 -0.11 10.44
CA SER A 47 -13.66 -0.32 9.52
C SER A 47 -13.70 -1.75 8.97
N VAL A 48 -12.53 -2.31 8.63
CA VAL A 48 -12.40 -3.73 8.23
C VAL A 48 -12.89 -4.63 9.36
N ALA A 49 -12.35 -4.50 10.57
CA ALA A 49 -12.71 -5.35 11.70
C ALA A 49 -14.22 -5.31 11.98
N THR A 50 -14.79 -4.10 12.08
CA THR A 50 -16.23 -3.90 12.35
C THR A 50 -17.13 -4.54 11.29
N ASN A 51 -16.72 -4.52 10.03
CA ASN A 51 -17.53 -5.06 8.93
C ASN A 51 -17.28 -6.54 8.63
N THR A 52 -16.25 -7.17 9.21
CA THR A 52 -15.84 -8.53 8.84
C THR A 52 -15.83 -9.51 10.01
N VAL A 53 -15.49 -9.10 11.23
CA VAL A 53 -15.33 -10.02 12.39
C VAL A 53 -16.62 -10.76 12.74
N TRP A 54 -17.78 -10.12 12.60
CA TRP A 54 -19.07 -10.74 12.88
C TRP A 54 -19.41 -11.93 11.96
N LEU A 55 -18.77 -12.02 10.78
CA LEU A 55 -18.93 -13.15 9.86
C LEU A 55 -18.15 -14.39 10.31
N GLN A 56 -17.09 -14.22 11.09
CA GLN A 56 -16.20 -15.29 11.52
C GLN A 56 -16.92 -16.47 12.20
N PRO A 57 -17.81 -16.27 13.18
CA PRO A 57 -18.54 -17.38 13.81
C PRO A 57 -19.59 -18.03 12.88
N ALA A 58 -20.00 -17.36 11.80
CA ALA A 58 -21.01 -17.85 10.86
C ALA A 58 -20.40 -18.63 9.67
N MET A 59 -19.08 -18.76 9.61
CA MET A 59 -18.34 -19.34 8.49
C MET A 59 -17.38 -20.42 8.97
N THR A 60 -17.03 -21.35 8.08
CA THR A 60 -15.87 -22.21 8.32
C THR A 60 -14.59 -21.39 8.22
N SER A 61 -13.52 -21.82 8.90
CA SER A 61 -12.24 -21.12 8.89
C SER A 61 -11.70 -20.88 7.47
N ASN A 62 -11.82 -21.87 6.58
CA ASN A 62 -11.39 -21.74 5.18
C ASN A 62 -12.22 -20.72 4.39
N ASN A 63 -13.53 -20.62 4.66
CA ASN A 63 -14.39 -19.65 4.00
C ASN A 63 -14.10 -18.24 4.51
N TYR A 64 -13.93 -18.07 5.82
CA TYR A 64 -13.55 -16.77 6.40
C TYR A 64 -12.19 -16.30 5.88
N ASP A 65 -11.20 -17.20 5.85
CA ASP A 65 -9.89 -16.90 5.29
C ASP A 65 -9.97 -16.50 3.80
N SER A 66 -10.73 -17.24 2.99
CA SER A 66 -10.97 -16.87 1.58
C SER A 66 -11.67 -15.52 1.43
N PHE A 67 -12.60 -15.19 2.34
CA PHE A 67 -13.24 -13.87 2.38
C PHE A 67 -12.22 -12.76 2.67
N VAL A 68 -11.40 -12.92 3.71
CA VAL A 68 -10.35 -11.96 4.07
C VAL A 68 -9.40 -11.72 2.89
N HIS A 69 -8.99 -12.78 2.19
CA HIS A 69 -8.13 -12.65 1.00
C HIS A 69 -8.74 -11.82 -0.13
N LEU A 70 -10.03 -11.99 -0.39
CA LEU A 70 -10.74 -11.16 -1.39
C LEU A 70 -10.93 -9.71 -0.92
N MET A 71 -11.13 -9.50 0.38
CA MET A 71 -11.19 -8.16 0.97
C MET A 71 -9.84 -7.44 0.85
N ILE A 72 -8.73 -8.14 1.07
CA ILE A 72 -7.38 -7.61 0.86
C ILE A 72 -7.21 -7.19 -0.60
N ASP A 73 -7.55 -8.06 -1.56
CA ASP A 73 -7.43 -7.76 -3.00
C ASP A 73 -8.21 -6.49 -3.38
N PHE A 74 -9.42 -6.32 -2.83
CA PHE A 74 -10.21 -5.10 -3.02
C PHE A 74 -9.50 -3.85 -2.47
N ILE A 75 -8.98 -3.93 -1.24
CA ILE A 75 -8.32 -2.81 -0.55
C ILE A 75 -7.02 -2.42 -1.26
N VAL A 76 -6.12 -3.37 -1.50
CA VAL A 76 -4.80 -3.09 -2.09
C VAL A 76 -4.93 -2.53 -3.50
N LYS A 77 -5.87 -3.05 -4.30
CA LYS A 77 -6.15 -2.54 -5.65
C LYS A 77 -6.63 -1.10 -5.61
N ARG A 78 -7.50 -0.74 -4.65
CA ARG A 78 -7.99 0.64 -4.51
C ARG A 78 -6.89 1.57 -4.02
N LEU A 79 -6.10 1.15 -3.03
CA LEU A 79 -4.98 1.93 -2.50
C LEU A 79 -3.92 2.18 -3.57
N GLU A 80 -3.55 1.18 -4.37
CA GLU A 80 -2.58 1.35 -5.44
C GLU A 80 -3.02 2.44 -6.43
N VAL A 81 -4.29 2.42 -6.85
CA VAL A 81 -4.85 3.47 -7.71
C VAL A 81 -4.77 4.86 -7.07
N ILE A 82 -5.06 4.96 -5.77
CA ILE A 82 -4.99 6.24 -5.05
C ILE A 82 -3.54 6.72 -4.95
N MET A 83 -2.61 5.86 -4.52
CA MET A 83 -1.20 6.22 -4.35
C MET A 83 -0.55 6.65 -5.67
N MET A 84 -0.94 6.04 -6.78
CA MET A 84 -0.46 6.41 -8.13
C MET A 84 -0.97 7.77 -8.64
N GLN A 85 -1.79 8.47 -7.86
CA GLN A 85 -2.26 9.84 -8.11
C GLN A 85 -1.69 10.86 -7.11
N LYS A 86 -0.88 10.42 -6.14
CA LYS A 86 -0.32 11.27 -5.08
C LYS A 86 1.03 11.86 -5.49
N ARG A 87 1.48 12.79 -4.65
CA ARG A 87 2.84 13.33 -4.61
C ARG A 87 3.44 13.01 -3.26
N PHE A 88 4.74 12.73 -3.23
CA PHE A 88 5.46 12.31 -2.04
C PHE A 88 6.70 13.15 -1.81
N SER A 89 6.88 13.56 -0.56
CA SER A 89 8.19 13.87 0.03
C SER A 89 8.89 12.57 0.49
N GLN A 90 10.16 12.65 0.91
CA GLN A 90 10.84 11.51 1.56
C GLN A 90 10.08 11.04 2.81
N LEU A 91 9.65 11.98 3.66
CA LEU A 91 8.86 11.69 4.87
C LEU A 91 7.52 11.04 4.55
N GLY A 92 6.87 11.48 3.46
CA GLY A 92 5.67 10.83 2.95
C GLY A 92 5.91 9.39 2.49
N GLY A 93 7.06 9.11 1.87
CA GLY A 93 7.49 7.75 1.54
C GLY A 93 7.64 6.86 2.78
N LEU A 94 8.23 7.40 3.84
CA LEU A 94 8.38 6.71 5.13
C LEU A 94 7.03 6.47 5.80
N GLN A 95 6.13 7.46 5.76
CA GLN A 95 4.78 7.30 6.31
C GLN A 95 4.01 6.20 5.60
N LEU A 96 3.98 6.20 4.26
CA LEU A 96 3.27 5.16 3.51
C LEU A 96 3.87 3.77 3.77
N ASP A 97 5.19 3.66 3.91
CA ASP A 97 5.86 2.41 4.26
C ASP A 97 5.39 1.86 5.62
N ARG A 98 5.28 2.72 6.64
CA ARG A 98 4.74 2.36 7.96
C ARG A 98 3.28 1.91 7.88
N GLU A 99 2.45 2.64 7.13
CA GLU A 99 1.04 2.32 6.94
C GLU A 99 0.85 0.98 6.19
N VAL A 100 1.62 0.72 5.13
CA VAL A 100 1.61 -0.56 4.41
C VAL A 100 2.04 -1.71 5.33
N ARG A 101 3.06 -1.52 6.17
CA ARG A 101 3.45 -2.53 7.18
C ARG A 101 2.31 -2.79 8.18
N ALA A 102 1.62 -1.75 8.64
CA ALA A 102 0.47 -1.90 9.54
C ALA A 102 -0.66 -2.71 8.90
N LEU A 103 -0.97 -2.47 7.62
CA LEU A 103 -1.93 -3.28 6.87
C LEU A 103 -1.49 -4.75 6.78
N VAL A 104 -0.24 -5.00 6.37
CA VAL A 104 0.29 -6.37 6.25
C VAL A 104 0.20 -7.11 7.57
N ASN A 105 0.58 -6.47 8.67
CA ASN A 105 0.54 -7.07 10.01
C ASN A 105 -0.90 -7.42 10.42
N HIS A 106 -1.82 -6.47 10.31
CA HIS A 106 -3.22 -6.69 10.66
C HIS A 106 -3.86 -7.84 9.85
N PHE A 107 -3.67 -7.84 8.53
CA PHE A 107 -4.23 -8.90 7.70
C PHE A 107 -3.54 -10.25 7.85
N SER A 108 -2.28 -10.27 8.31
CA SER A 108 -1.59 -11.51 8.67
C SER A 108 -2.21 -12.14 9.93
N GLU A 109 -2.68 -11.32 10.88
CA GLU A 109 -3.36 -11.81 12.09
C GLU A 109 -4.78 -12.33 11.80
N MET A 110 -5.45 -11.78 10.78
CA MET A 110 -6.80 -12.20 10.38
C MET A 110 -6.83 -13.46 9.49
N SER A 111 -5.69 -13.90 8.97
CA SER A 111 -5.58 -14.90 7.90
C SER A 111 -4.79 -16.12 8.36
N LEU A 112 -5.20 -17.30 7.92
CA LEU A 112 -4.48 -18.55 8.11
C LEU A 112 -3.38 -18.73 7.05
N ARG A 113 -3.58 -18.12 5.87
CA ARG A 113 -2.59 -18.17 4.77
C ARG A 113 -1.73 -16.89 4.74
N PRO A 114 -0.48 -16.97 4.24
CA PRO A 114 0.35 -15.78 4.03
C PRO A 114 -0.36 -14.73 3.15
N VAL A 115 -0.27 -13.46 3.53
CA VAL A 115 -0.89 -12.34 2.81
C VAL A 115 0.10 -11.42 2.12
N ARG A 116 1.42 -11.56 2.40
CA ARG A 116 2.47 -10.63 1.95
C ARG A 116 2.47 -10.40 0.44
N ASP A 117 2.27 -11.47 -0.34
CA ASP A 117 2.27 -11.38 -1.80
C ASP A 117 1.15 -10.47 -2.35
N LYS A 118 0.03 -10.33 -1.64
CA LYS A 118 -1.06 -9.41 -2.02
C LYS A 118 -0.66 -7.94 -1.89
N PHE A 119 0.29 -7.64 -1.00
CA PHE A 119 0.81 -6.29 -0.76
C PHE A 119 2.11 -6.02 -1.53
N ALA A 120 2.61 -6.97 -2.32
CA ALA A 120 3.93 -6.88 -2.94
C ALA A 120 4.08 -5.66 -3.84
N ARG A 121 3.06 -5.29 -4.63
CA ARG A 121 3.10 -4.08 -5.47
C ARG A 121 3.17 -2.79 -4.63
N LEU A 122 2.34 -2.66 -3.60
CA LEU A 122 2.41 -1.52 -2.68
C LEU A 122 3.77 -1.47 -1.95
N SER A 123 4.30 -2.62 -1.53
CA SER A 123 5.60 -2.70 -0.87
C SER A 123 6.75 -2.32 -1.80
N GLN A 124 6.67 -2.70 -3.08
CA GLN A 124 7.63 -2.26 -4.10
C GLN A 124 7.55 -0.76 -4.35
N MET A 125 6.33 -0.21 -4.36
CA MET A 125 6.14 1.24 -4.45
C MET A 125 6.78 1.95 -3.25
N THR A 126 6.55 1.47 -2.01
CA THR A 126 7.14 2.10 -0.82
C THR A 126 8.66 1.99 -0.82
N THR A 127 9.24 0.88 -1.26
CA THR A 127 10.70 0.78 -1.46
C THR A 127 11.21 1.89 -2.37
N ILE A 128 10.61 2.07 -3.54
CA ILE A 128 11.01 3.13 -4.50
C ILE A 128 10.84 4.53 -3.90
N LEU A 129 9.71 4.78 -3.23
CA LEU A 129 9.40 6.08 -2.64
C LEU A 129 10.33 6.45 -1.48
N ASN A 130 11.05 5.49 -0.90
CA ASN A 130 12.02 5.70 0.18
C ASN A 130 13.47 5.86 -0.31
N PHE A 131 13.74 5.74 -1.61
CA PHE A 131 15.08 5.98 -2.13
C PHE A 131 15.56 7.39 -1.84
N GLU A 132 16.86 7.55 -1.57
CA GLU A 132 17.49 8.86 -1.41
C GLU A 132 17.74 9.53 -2.76
N MET A 133 17.93 8.72 -3.82
CA MET A 133 18.21 9.20 -5.17
C MET A 133 17.65 8.28 -6.24
N VAL A 134 17.37 8.86 -7.42
CA VAL A 134 16.77 8.14 -8.56
C VAL A 134 17.58 6.92 -9.01
N SER A 135 18.92 6.96 -8.92
CA SER A 135 19.80 5.87 -9.36
C SER A 135 19.80 4.65 -8.45
N GLU A 136 19.31 4.77 -7.21
CA GLU A 136 19.28 3.67 -6.24
C GLU A 136 18.45 2.47 -6.74
N ILE A 137 17.46 2.71 -7.61
CA ILE A 137 16.73 1.62 -8.28
C ILE A 137 17.65 0.63 -9.00
N LEU A 138 18.80 1.08 -9.52
CA LEU A 138 19.73 0.23 -10.26
C LEU A 138 20.41 -0.81 -9.37
N ASP A 139 20.47 -0.56 -8.06
CA ASP A 139 20.99 -1.51 -7.07
C ASP A 139 19.99 -2.63 -6.76
N PHE A 140 18.72 -2.43 -7.14
CA PHE A 140 17.64 -3.39 -6.91
C PHE A 140 17.03 -3.93 -8.19
N TRP A 141 17.50 -3.54 -9.39
CA TRP A 141 16.84 -3.86 -10.65
C TRP A 141 17.67 -4.81 -11.54
N GLY A 142 16.98 -5.59 -12.38
CA GLY A 142 17.61 -6.51 -13.32
C GLY A 142 18.48 -7.57 -12.62
N GLU A 143 19.74 -7.69 -13.04
CA GLU A 143 20.70 -8.63 -12.44
C GLU A 143 20.99 -8.33 -10.95
N ASN A 144 20.78 -7.09 -10.51
CA ASN A 144 20.99 -6.66 -9.13
C ASN A 144 19.78 -6.90 -8.22
N ALA A 145 18.65 -7.39 -8.74
CA ALA A 145 17.44 -7.60 -7.94
C ALA A 145 17.59 -8.67 -6.84
N GLY A 146 18.63 -9.50 -6.92
CA GLY A 146 18.88 -10.55 -5.93
C GLY A 146 17.69 -11.51 -5.81
N HIS A 147 17.08 -11.57 -4.63
CA HIS A 147 15.90 -12.41 -4.37
C HIS A 147 14.56 -11.69 -4.61
N MET A 148 14.58 -10.41 -4.96
CA MET A 148 13.38 -9.60 -5.14
C MET A 148 12.80 -9.80 -6.54
N THR A 149 11.61 -10.40 -6.61
CA THR A 149 10.85 -10.48 -7.87
C THR A 149 10.04 -9.21 -8.07
N TRP A 150 10.46 -8.35 -8.99
CA TRP A 150 9.71 -7.15 -9.35
C TRP A 150 8.40 -7.50 -10.05
N LEU A 151 7.30 -6.92 -9.53
CA LEU A 151 5.96 -7.01 -10.11
C LEU A 151 5.59 -5.73 -10.86
N LEU A 152 6.28 -4.63 -10.58
CA LEU A 152 6.18 -3.38 -11.33
C LEU A 152 6.94 -3.49 -12.64
N THR A 153 6.33 -3.06 -13.73
CA THR A 153 7.00 -2.93 -15.03
C THR A 153 7.99 -1.74 -15.03
N PRO A 154 8.96 -1.67 -15.97
CA PRO A 154 9.84 -0.50 -16.09
C PRO A 154 9.08 0.84 -16.17
N ALA A 155 7.94 0.86 -16.86
CA ALA A 155 7.10 2.05 -16.98
C ALA A 155 6.44 2.43 -15.65
N GLU A 156 5.99 1.44 -14.88
CA GLU A 156 5.43 1.66 -13.54
C GLU A 156 6.50 2.14 -12.57
N VAL A 157 7.70 1.57 -12.59
CA VAL A 157 8.82 2.04 -11.76
C VAL A 157 9.14 3.51 -12.04
N ARG A 158 9.28 3.91 -13.31
CA ARG A 158 9.47 5.33 -13.67
C ARG A 158 8.33 6.20 -13.19
N ARG A 159 7.09 5.70 -13.27
CA ARG A 159 5.92 6.42 -12.80
C ARG A 159 5.95 6.61 -11.28
N VAL A 160 6.33 5.59 -10.51
CA VAL A 160 6.44 5.65 -9.05
C VAL A 160 7.57 6.59 -8.63
N LEU A 161 8.75 6.51 -9.27
CA LEU A 161 9.84 7.47 -9.08
C LEU A 161 9.36 8.91 -9.34
N GLY A 162 8.53 9.11 -10.36
CA GLY A 162 7.97 10.42 -10.70
C GLY A 162 6.91 10.93 -9.72
N LEU A 163 6.50 10.15 -8.71
CA LEU A 163 5.63 10.64 -7.63
C LEU A 163 6.43 11.42 -6.57
N ARG A 164 7.75 11.23 -6.49
CA ARG A 164 8.64 11.98 -5.59
C ARG A 164 8.89 13.38 -6.13
N ILE A 165 8.56 14.39 -5.31
CA ILE A 165 8.59 15.80 -5.72
C ILE A 165 9.99 16.35 -5.94
N ASP A 166 10.99 15.73 -5.31
CA ASP A 166 12.40 16.10 -5.35
C ASP A 166 13.19 15.34 -6.43
N PHE A 167 12.59 14.33 -7.07
CA PHE A 167 13.22 13.57 -8.13
C PHE A 167 13.04 14.24 -9.49
N ARG A 168 14.16 14.57 -10.13
CA ARG A 168 14.17 15.25 -11.44
C ARG A 168 13.68 14.34 -12.56
N PRO A 169 12.70 14.76 -13.39
CA PRO A 169 12.20 13.95 -14.51
C PRO A 169 13.28 13.50 -15.49
N GLU A 170 14.31 14.32 -15.73
CA GLU A 170 15.40 14.00 -16.64
C GLU A 170 16.26 12.85 -16.11
N ALA A 171 16.49 12.81 -14.79
CA ALA A 171 17.21 11.72 -14.15
C ALA A 171 16.44 10.40 -14.26
N ILE A 172 15.12 10.45 -14.08
CA ILE A 172 14.23 9.28 -14.22
C ILE A 172 14.22 8.80 -15.67
N ALA A 173 14.17 9.71 -16.65
CA ALA A 173 14.21 9.37 -18.08
C ALA A 173 15.54 8.73 -18.49
N ALA A 174 16.65 9.15 -17.89
CA ALA A 174 17.99 8.63 -18.19
C ALA A 174 18.25 7.19 -17.68
N LEU A 175 17.41 6.67 -16.78
CA LEU A 175 17.56 5.30 -16.26
C LEU A 175 17.48 4.25 -17.37
N ARG A 176 18.24 3.17 -17.22
CA ARG A 176 18.18 1.97 -18.06
C ARG A 176 17.62 0.81 -17.22
N LEU A 177 16.30 0.65 -17.31
CA LEU A 177 15.50 -0.38 -16.65
C LEU A 177 15.08 -1.43 -17.67
#